data_AF-A0A0G1XYY1-F1
#
_entry.id   AF-A0A0G1XYY1-F1
#
_cell.length_a   1.000
_cell.length_b   1.000
_cell.length_c   1.000
_cell.angle_alpha   90.00
_cell.angle_beta   90.00
_cell.angle_gamma   90.00
#
_symmetry.space_group_name_H-M   'P 1'
#
loop_
_entity.id
_entity.type
_entity.pdbx_description
1 polymer ?
#
loop_
_entity_poly.entity_id
_entity_poly.type
_entity_poly.pdbx_seq_one_letter_code
_entity_poly.pdbx_strand_id
1 'polypeptide(L)'
;MDIDFLKQNQTQSPPPHTGPSFRGFFVLLVLTISMLTLVGMLTVFHRTNGVPLFVQLKGLLRSADIALQGEKDDRINVLLLGVGGDGHDGGYLTDTIVLASLVPSTGASSLISIPR
;
A
#
# COMPACT_ATOMS: atom_id res chain seq x y z
N MET A 1 -45.53 -22.19 -61.04
CA MET A 1 -44.45 -22.06 -60.03
C MET A 1 -44.61 -20.69 -59.42
N ASP A 2 -45.03 -20.65 -58.17
CA ASP A 2 -45.56 -19.45 -57.53
C ASP A 2 -44.42 -18.55 -57.03
N ILE A 3 -44.26 -17.38 -57.65
CA ILE A 3 -43.21 -16.40 -57.33
C ILE A 3 -43.52 -15.62 -56.05
N ASP A 4 -44.75 -15.70 -55.55
CA ASP A 4 -45.17 -15.03 -54.31
C ASP A 4 -44.58 -15.71 -53.07
N PHE A 5 -44.32 -17.02 -53.15
CA PHE A 5 -43.64 -17.77 -52.09
C PHE A 5 -42.20 -17.29 -51.84
N LEU A 6 -41.51 -16.79 -52.88
CA LEU A 6 -40.14 -16.30 -52.77
C LEU A 6 -40.05 -14.85 -52.29
N LYS A 7 -41.14 -14.08 -52.35
CA LYS A 7 -41.21 -12.72 -51.79
C LYS A 7 -41.53 -12.70 -50.31
N GLN A 8 -42.34 -13.62 -49.81
CA GLN A 8 -42.69 -13.68 -48.38
C GLN A 8 -41.53 -14.11 -47.48
N ASN A 9 -40.55 -14.84 -48.01
CA ASN A 9 -39.40 -15.30 -47.22
C ASN A 9 -38.21 -14.31 -47.17
N GLN A 10 -38.36 -13.10 -47.73
CA GLN A 10 -37.30 -12.08 -47.77
C GLN A 10 -37.58 -10.81 -46.94
N THR A 11 -38.64 -10.79 -46.13
CA THR A 11 -39.01 -9.61 -45.31
C THR A 11 -39.09 -9.88 -43.81
N GLN A 12 -38.45 -10.94 -43.31
CA GLN A 12 -38.20 -11.09 -41.88
C GLN A 12 -36.73 -10.81 -41.58
N SER A 13 -36.42 -9.52 -41.44
CA SER A 13 -35.21 -9.06 -40.75
C SER A 13 -35.23 -9.64 -39.34
N PRO A 14 -34.12 -10.23 -38.82
CA PRO A 14 -34.09 -10.70 -37.44
C PRO A 14 -34.40 -9.53 -36.50
N PRO A 15 -35.19 -9.74 -35.42
CA PRO A 15 -35.49 -8.67 -34.48
C PRO A 15 -34.18 -8.07 -33.96
N PRO A 16 -34.07 -6.74 -33.79
CA PRO A 16 -32.85 -6.14 -33.27
C PRO A 16 -32.60 -6.70 -31.87
N HIS A 17 -31.58 -7.55 -31.74
CA HIS A 17 -31.10 -8.00 -30.44
C HIS A 17 -30.53 -6.79 -29.70
N THR A 18 -31.37 -6.13 -28.92
CA THR A 18 -30.99 -5.09 -27.96
C THR A 18 -30.36 -5.79 -26.76
N GLY A 19 -29.15 -6.30 -26.96
CA GLY A 19 -28.33 -6.82 -25.89
C GLY A 19 -28.02 -5.71 -24.87
N PRO A 20 -27.88 -6.05 -23.58
CA PRO A 20 -27.57 -5.06 -22.56
C PRO A 20 -26.30 -4.30 -22.95
N SER A 21 -26.40 -2.97 -23.05
CA SER A 21 -25.26 -2.16 -23.42
C SER A 21 -24.17 -2.30 -22.35
N PHE A 22 -23.04 -2.90 -22.70
CA PHE A 22 -21.90 -3.13 -21.81
C PHE A 22 -21.40 -1.82 -21.16
N ARG A 23 -21.71 -0.68 -21.78
CA ARG A 23 -21.42 0.67 -21.30
C ARG A 23 -22.06 0.97 -19.94
N GLY A 24 -23.32 0.55 -19.72
CA GLY A 24 -24.00 0.77 -18.44
C GLY A 24 -23.39 -0.05 -17.31
N PHE A 25 -23.04 -1.31 -17.60
CA PHE A 25 -22.34 -2.19 -16.65
C PHE A 25 -20.96 -1.65 -16.28
N PHE A 26 -20.20 -1.15 -17.27
CA PHE A 26 -18.90 -0.55 -17.03
C PHE A 26 -18.98 0.71 -16.16
N VAL A 27 -19.96 1.59 -16.42
CA VAL A 27 -20.19 2.79 -15.61
C VAL A 27 -20.59 2.42 -14.18
N LEU A 28 -21.47 1.44 -14.00
CA LEU A 28 -21.87 0.95 -12.68
C LEU A 28 -20.67 0.37 -11.92
N LEU A 29 -19.81 -0.40 -12.59
CA LEU A 29 -18.60 -1.00 -12.01
C LEU A 29 -17.60 0.07 -11.56
N VAL A 30 -17.40 1.12 -12.36
CA VAL A 30 -16.52 2.23 -11.99
C VAL A 30 -17.08 2.99 -10.79
N LEU A 31 -18.39 3.21 -10.74
CA LEU A 31 -19.05 3.89 -9.61
C LEU A 31 -18.96 3.08 -8.31
N THR A 32 -19.14 1.76 -8.38
CA THR A 32 -19.04 0.91 -7.18
C THR A 32 -17.61 0.84 -6.66
N ILE A 33 -16.61 0.71 -7.54
CA ILE A 33 -15.19 0.76 -7.17
C ILE A 33 -14.85 2.12 -6.54
N SER A 34 -15.31 3.22 -7.14
CA SER A 34 -15.10 4.57 -6.61
C SER A 34 -15.74 4.79 -5.23
N MET A 35 -16.91 4.19 -4.98
CA MET A 35 -17.56 4.27 -3.67
C MET A 35 -16.80 3.43 -2.63
N LEU A 36 -16.34 2.23 -3.02
CA LEU A 36 -15.61 1.34 -2.13
C LEU A 36 -14.28 1.95 -1.67
N THR A 37 -13.54 2.57 -2.60
CA THR A 37 -12.28 3.24 -2.30
C THR A 37 -12.48 4.44 -1.38
N LEU A 38 -13.54 5.21 -1.59
CA LEU A 38 -13.88 6.37 -0.75
C LEU A 38 -14.24 5.96 0.69
N VAL A 39 -15.10 4.95 0.86
CA VAL A 39 -15.49 4.44 2.19
C VAL A 39 -14.31 3.78 2.89
N GLY A 40 -13.47 3.03 2.16
CA GLY A 40 -12.24 2.44 2.69
C GLY A 40 -11.27 3.51 3.21
N MET A 41 -11.05 4.57 2.44
CA MET A 41 -10.19 5.69 2.84
C MET A 41 -10.73 6.42 4.09
N LEU A 42 -12.04 6.67 4.15
CA LEU A 42 -12.67 7.29 5.32
C LEU A 42 -12.50 6.42 6.59
N THR A 43 -12.67 5.11 6.46
CA THR A 43 -12.59 4.18 7.59
C THR A 43 -11.16 4.06 8.10
N VAL A 44 -10.16 4.01 7.22
CA VAL A 44 -8.73 4.03 7.60
C VAL A 44 -8.39 5.33 8.31
N PHE A 45 -8.89 6.47 7.81
CA PHE A 45 -8.68 7.77 8.42
C PHE A 45 -9.27 7.87 9.84
N HIS A 46 -10.47 7.32 10.06
CA HIS A 46 -11.10 7.32 11.40
C HIS A 46 -10.53 6.27 12.35
N ARG A 47 -9.96 5.17 11.84
CA ARG A 47 -9.33 4.12 12.66
C ARG A 47 -7.88 4.40 13.03
N THR A 48 -7.23 5.35 12.37
CA THR A 48 -5.82 5.67 12.65
C THR A 48 -5.72 6.92 13.53
N ASN A 49 -5.69 6.72 14.85
CA ASN A 49 -5.23 7.75 15.80
C ASN A 49 -3.71 8.02 15.71
N GLY A 50 -3.01 7.35 14.79
CA GLY A 50 -1.56 7.37 14.65
C GLY A 50 -1.17 7.37 13.18
N VAL A 51 -0.37 8.36 12.82
CA VAL A 51 0.21 8.66 11.51
C VAL A 51 0.57 7.40 10.72
N PRO A 52 0.23 7.29 9.42
CA PRO A 52 0.55 6.10 8.62
C PRO A 52 2.03 5.73 8.73
N LEU A 53 2.35 4.45 8.87
CA LEU A 53 3.73 3.94 9.01
C LEU A 53 4.68 4.50 7.94
N PHE A 54 4.18 4.67 6.71
CA PHE A 54 4.93 5.26 5.61
C PHE A 54 5.33 6.73 5.85
N VAL A 55 4.49 7.51 6.54
CA VAL A 55 4.79 8.90 6.89
C VAL A 55 5.89 8.95 7.96
N GLN A 56 5.86 8.03 8.92
CA GLN A 56 6.92 7.90 9.94
C GLN A 56 8.25 7.51 9.28
N LEU A 57 8.23 6.53 8.37
CA LEU A 57 9.40 6.10 7.61
C LEU A 57 9.94 7.23 6.71
N LYS A 58 9.06 8.01 6.08
CA LYS A 58 9.44 9.20 5.30
C LYS A 58 10.10 10.28 6.18
N GLY A 59 9.69 10.41 7.43
CA GLY A 59 10.33 11.30 8.40
C GLY A 59 11.76 10.88 8.75
N LEU A 60 12.01 9.58 8.89
CA LEU A 60 13.35 9.02 9.09
C LEU A 60 14.24 9.24 7.86
N LEU A 61 13.72 8.99 6.66
CA LEU A 61 14.43 9.21 5.40
C LEU A 61 14.71 10.70 5.13
N ARG A 62 13.80 11.60 5.50
CA ARG A 62 13.99 13.05 5.36
C ARG A 62 15.02 13.61 6.35
N SER A 63 15.23 12.95 7.48
CA SER A 63 16.30 13.32 8.42
C SER A 63 17.69 12.90 7.92
N ALA A 64 17.80 12.12 6.84
CA ALA A 64 19.08 11.75 6.24
C ALA A 64 19.83 12.94 5.59
N ASP A 65 19.15 14.06 5.32
CA ASP A 65 19.81 15.32 4.89
C ASP A 65 20.56 16.00 6.06
N ILE A 66 20.33 15.58 7.30
CA ILE A 66 21.05 16.08 8.47
C ILE A 66 22.30 15.22 8.67
N ALA A 67 23.48 15.82 8.46
CA ALA A 67 24.75 15.13 8.66
C ALA A 67 24.83 14.57 10.09
N LEU A 68 25.08 13.26 10.20
CA LEU A 68 25.13 12.56 11.49
C LEU A 68 26.46 12.86 12.18
N GLN A 69 26.48 12.94 13.51
CA GLN A 69 27.71 13.30 14.25
C GLN A 69 28.90 12.38 13.93
N GLY A 70 28.66 11.08 13.75
CA GLY A 70 29.69 10.09 13.40
C GLY A 70 29.99 9.96 11.89
N GLU A 71 29.26 10.67 11.03
CA GLU A 71 29.51 10.66 9.58
C GLU A 71 30.86 11.30 9.23
N LYS A 72 31.26 12.34 9.97
CA LYS A 72 32.57 12.98 9.83
C LYS A 72 33.74 12.08 10.21
N ASP A 73 33.48 11.15 11.14
CA ASP A 73 34.47 10.18 11.64
C ASP A 73 34.39 8.85 10.87
N ASP A 74 33.65 8.82 9.75
CA ASP A 74 33.43 7.65 8.89
C ASP A 74 32.85 6.42 9.62
N ARG A 75 32.21 6.63 10.76
CA ARG A 75 31.61 5.56 11.57
C ARG A 75 30.31 6.02 12.22
N ILE A 76 29.22 5.38 11.81
CA ILE A 76 27.89 5.68 12.32
C ILE A 76 27.43 4.49 13.15
N ASN A 77 27.11 4.73 14.43
CA ASN A 77 26.59 3.72 15.34
C ASN A 77 25.10 3.96 15.59
N VAL A 78 24.28 2.95 15.31
CA VAL A 78 22.83 2.99 15.50
C VAL A 78 22.46 1.92 16.51
N LEU A 79 21.82 2.33 17.62
CA LEU A 79 21.26 1.41 18.61
C LEU A 79 19.79 1.14 18.27
N LEU A 80 19.47 -0.13 18.03
CA LEU A 80 18.13 -0.61 17.73
C LEU A 80 17.56 -1.29 18.98
N LEU A 81 16.37 -0.86 19.40
CA LEU A 81 15.67 -1.37 20.57
C LEU A 81 14.27 -1.87 20.16
N GLY A 82 13.95 -3.12 20.48
CA GLY A 82 12.62 -3.70 20.26
C GLY A 82 11.83 -3.76 21.56
N VAL A 83 10.76 -2.95 21.63
CA VAL A 83 9.81 -2.89 22.76
C VAL A 83 8.44 -3.42 22.36
N GLY A 84 7.76 -4.11 23.28
CA GLY A 84 6.48 -4.80 23.04
C GLY A 84 5.27 -3.88 22.79
N GLY A 85 5.29 -2.65 23.31
CA GLY A 85 4.20 -1.68 23.19
C GLY A 85 3.22 -1.71 24.37
N ASP A 86 2.30 -0.75 24.39
CA ASP A 86 1.40 -0.50 25.52
C ASP A 86 0.30 -1.58 25.68
N GLY A 87 -0.28 -1.69 26.88
CA GLY A 87 -1.46 -2.53 27.17
C GLY A 87 -1.20 -3.89 27.83
N HIS A 88 0.04 -4.22 28.22
CA HIS A 88 0.37 -5.45 28.95
C HIS A 88 1.51 -5.22 29.96
N ASP A 89 1.60 -6.11 30.96
CA ASP A 89 2.65 -6.05 31.98
C ASP A 89 4.03 -6.24 31.33
N GLY A 90 4.94 -5.27 31.54
CA GLY A 90 6.24 -5.24 30.85
C GLY A 90 6.22 -4.72 29.40
N GLY A 91 5.18 -4.03 28.95
CA GLY A 91 5.07 -3.51 27.57
C GLY A 91 6.24 -2.63 27.07
N TYR A 92 6.99 -2.00 27.99
CA TYR A 92 8.16 -1.18 27.67
C TYR A 92 9.51 -1.91 27.88
N LEU A 93 9.49 -3.21 28.19
CA LEU A 93 10.71 -4.00 28.25
C LEU A 93 11.30 -4.15 26.84
N THR A 94 12.61 -4.04 26.77
CA THR A 94 13.35 -4.24 25.53
C THR A 94 13.92 -5.65 25.50
N ASP A 95 13.38 -6.49 24.62
CA ASP A 95 13.86 -7.87 24.45
C ASP A 95 14.87 -7.99 23.30
N THR A 96 14.95 -6.96 22.46
CA THR A 96 15.90 -6.91 21.33
C THR A 96 16.77 -5.68 21.44
N ILE A 97 18.07 -5.87 21.62
CA ILE A 97 19.07 -4.79 21.58
C ILE A 97 20.08 -5.16 20.50
N VAL A 98 20.23 -4.31 19.48
CA VAL A 98 21.20 -4.50 18.41
C VAL A 98 21.98 -3.22 18.19
N LEU A 99 23.32 -3.31 18.25
CA LEU A 99 24.21 -2.23 17.85
C LEU A 99 24.63 -2.46 16.39
N ALA A 100 24.23 -1.55 15.51
CA ALA A 100 24.65 -1.51 14.12
C ALA A 100 25.75 -0.46 13.95
N SER A 101 26.94 -0.88 13.52
CA SER A 101 28.04 0.01 13.13
C SER A 101 28.16 0.03 11.61
N LEU A 102 28.14 1.21 11.03
CA LEU A 102 28.22 1.45 9.58
C LEU A 102 29.51 2.25 9.29
N VAL A 103 30.22 1.89 8.21
CA VAL A 103 31.39 2.62 7.69
C VAL A 103 31.04 3.11 6.28
N PRO A 104 30.55 4.35 6.13
CA PRO A 104 30.02 4.85 4.85
C PRO A 104 31.02 4.80 3.69
N SER A 105 32.30 5.11 3.93
CA SER A 105 33.34 5.12 2.89
C SER A 105 33.53 3.78 2.19
N THR A 106 33.33 2.68 2.91
CA THR A 106 33.52 1.31 2.42
C THR A 106 32.22 0.57 2.19
N GLY A 107 31.09 1.10 2.67
CA GLY A 107 29.81 0.41 2.70
C GLY A 107 29.77 -0.80 3.65
N ALA A 108 30.78 -0.95 4.52
CA ALA A 108 30.84 -2.06 5.46
C ALA A 108 29.89 -1.84 6.65
N SER A 109 29.32 -2.93 7.17
CA SER A 109 28.45 -2.91 8.34
C SER A 109 28.73 -4.07 9.29
N SER A 110 28.60 -3.83 10.58
CA SER A 110 28.62 -4.86 11.64
C SER A 110 27.40 -4.74 12.53
N LEU A 111 26.83 -5.89 12.91
CA LEU A 111 25.65 -5.99 13.77
C LEU A 111 26.01 -6.85 14.98
N ILE A 112 25.83 -6.29 16.17
CA ILE A 112 26.07 -6.98 17.44
C ILE A 112 24.76 -7.03 18.21
N SER A 113 24.24 -8.24 18.43
CA SER A 113 23.08 -8.46 19.30
C SER A 113 23.53 -8.52 20.75
N ILE A 114 22.89 -7.74 21.61
CA ILE A 114 23.10 -7.75 23.06
C ILE A 114 21.89 -8.45 23.68
N PRO A 115 22.07 -9.61 24.34
CA PRO A 115 20.99 -10.24 25.07
C PRO A 115 20.56 -9.36 26.25
N ARG A 116 19.30 -9.50 26.65
CA ARG A 116 18.77 -8.80 27.83
C ARG A 116 19.51 -9.19 29.12
#